data_AF-A0A4P5S1B8-F1
#
_entry.id   AF-A0A4P5S1B8-F1
#
_cell.length_a   1.000
_cell.length_b   1.000
_cell.length_c   1.000
_cell.angle_alpha   90.00
_cell.angle_beta   90.00
_cell.angle_gamma   90.00
#
_symmetry.space_group_name_H-M   'P 1'
#
loop_
_entity.id
_entity.type
_entity.pdbx_description
1 polymer ?
#
loop_
_entity_poly.entity_id
_entity_poly.type
_entity_poly.pdbx_seq_one_letter_code
_entity_poly.pdbx_strand_id
1 'polypeptide(L)'
;MSAPQISEWIRQSSRIVVLTGAGISTDSGIPDFRGPNGVWTKNPEAEKVATLSHYLENPEIRQLAWRTRLESPAWSAIPNDGHRAIVGLHAAHKLDVVVTQNIDGLHQQSGIPIDKVVEVHGTFRFSICWDCKDRREMQSTLDRVRAGDPDPSCQLCGGILKSDTISFGQALAPGILDQALSYAENCELLIAVGTTLSVGPVNNMVPRAQARGVKVAIINGEPTSMDDRAGAVAVGDISELLATIMSDAGIPT
;
A
#
# COMPACT_ATOMS: atom_id res chain seq x y z
N MET A 1 -7.31 -12.30 22.02
CA MET A 1 -7.99 -11.14 21.43
C MET A 1 -7.43 -9.88 22.08
N SER A 2 -6.77 -9.02 21.30
CA SER A 2 -6.14 -7.79 21.80
C SER A 2 -6.84 -6.51 21.34
N ALA A 3 -7.97 -6.60 20.63
CA ALA A 3 -8.70 -5.44 20.11
C ALA A 3 -8.98 -4.36 21.20
N PRO A 4 -9.43 -4.70 22.43
CA PRO A 4 -9.59 -3.69 23.48
C PRO A 4 -8.30 -2.97 23.87
N GLN A 5 -7.15 -3.67 23.81
CA GLN A 5 -5.84 -3.09 24.07
C GLN A 5 -5.44 -2.10 22.96
N ILE A 6 -5.75 -2.42 21.70
CA ILE A 6 -5.51 -1.54 20.56
C ILE A 6 -6.36 -0.27 20.73
N SER A 7 -7.64 -0.39 21.07
CA SER A 7 -8.53 0.76 21.29
C SER A 7 -8.01 1.67 22.41
N GLU A 8 -7.51 1.09 23.53
CA GLU A 8 -6.90 1.87 24.60
C GLU A 8 -5.64 2.61 24.14
N TRP A 9 -4.78 1.95 23.36
CA TRP A 9 -3.59 2.62 22.82
C TRP A 9 -3.94 3.75 21.86
N ILE A 10 -4.98 3.60 21.04
CA ILE A 10 -5.49 4.68 20.17
C ILE A 10 -5.99 5.86 21.01
N ARG A 11 -6.74 5.61 22.10
CA ARG A 11 -7.17 6.67 23.02
C ARG A 11 -6.00 7.46 23.58
N GLN A 12 -4.96 6.76 24.04
CA GLN A 12 -3.78 7.35 24.69
C GLN A 12 -2.79 8.03 23.73
N SER A 13 -2.82 7.71 22.43
CA SER A 13 -1.80 8.19 21.48
C SER A 13 -2.28 9.41 20.71
N SER A 14 -1.40 10.38 20.49
CA SER A 14 -1.65 11.60 19.69
C SER A 14 -0.91 11.60 18.36
N ARG A 15 0.04 10.67 18.18
CA ARG A 15 0.84 10.53 16.97
C ARG A 15 0.86 9.07 16.52
N ILE A 16 -0.12 8.73 15.70
CA ILE A 16 -0.35 7.37 15.22
C ILE A 16 0.15 7.25 13.78
N VAL A 17 0.99 6.24 13.54
CA VAL A 17 1.42 5.87 12.19
C VAL A 17 0.70 4.59 11.80
N VAL A 18 0.15 4.56 10.59
CA VAL A 18 -0.52 3.37 10.07
C VAL A 18 0.30 2.82 8.91
N LEU A 19 0.76 1.58 9.03
CA LEU A 19 1.38 0.82 7.92
C LEU A 19 0.31 -0.05 7.28
N THR A 20 0.04 0.12 5.98
CA THR A 20 -0.95 -0.71 5.27
C THR A 20 -0.32 -1.59 4.19
N GLY A 21 -0.97 -2.73 3.94
CA GLY A 21 -0.72 -3.60 2.79
C GLY A 21 -2.01 -3.98 2.08
N ALA A 22 -1.91 -4.92 1.13
CA ALA A 22 -2.99 -5.21 0.20
C ALA A 22 -4.28 -5.71 0.87
N GLY A 23 -4.18 -6.30 2.07
CA GLY A 23 -5.32 -6.79 2.84
C GLY A 23 -6.32 -5.70 3.20
N ILE A 24 -5.93 -4.43 3.32
CA ILE A 24 -6.91 -3.36 3.58
C ILE A 24 -7.79 -3.06 2.36
N SER A 25 -7.37 -3.43 1.15
CA SER A 25 -8.06 -3.12 -0.10
C SER A 25 -8.90 -4.30 -0.62
N THR A 26 -8.95 -5.44 0.10
CA THR A 26 -9.71 -6.62 -0.33
C THR A 26 -11.20 -6.35 -0.42
N ASP A 27 -11.77 -5.64 0.56
CA ASP A 27 -13.21 -5.32 0.58
C ASP A 27 -13.56 -4.22 -0.45
N SER A 28 -12.54 -3.60 -1.05
CA SER A 28 -12.69 -2.70 -2.20
C SER A 28 -12.68 -3.45 -3.55
N GLY A 29 -12.66 -4.79 -3.53
CA GLY A 29 -12.62 -5.64 -4.72
C GLY A 29 -11.25 -5.75 -5.38
N ILE A 30 -10.19 -5.27 -4.73
CA ILE A 30 -8.81 -5.43 -5.19
C ILE A 30 -8.24 -6.70 -4.54
N PRO A 31 -7.90 -7.75 -5.30
CA PRO A 31 -7.32 -8.95 -4.71
C PRO A 31 -5.98 -8.64 -4.04
N ASP A 32 -5.68 -9.32 -2.94
CA ASP A 32 -4.36 -9.28 -2.35
C ASP A 32 -3.32 -9.99 -3.25
N PHE A 33 -2.06 -10.03 -2.82
CA PHE A 33 -1.01 -10.70 -3.57
C PHE A 33 -0.80 -12.17 -3.17
N ARG A 34 -0.94 -12.49 -1.89
CA ARG A 34 -0.44 -13.75 -1.28
C ARG A 34 -1.45 -14.52 -0.44
N GLY A 35 -2.65 -13.99 -0.20
CA GLY A 35 -3.70 -14.71 0.51
C GLY A 35 -4.26 -15.85 -0.34
N PRO A 36 -5.30 -16.55 0.14
CA PRO A 36 -5.93 -17.67 -0.57
C PRO A 36 -6.42 -17.30 -1.98
N ASN A 37 -6.74 -16.01 -2.18
CA ASN A 37 -7.18 -15.47 -3.45
C ASN A 37 -6.14 -14.60 -4.17
N GLY A 38 -4.90 -14.59 -3.69
CA GLY A 38 -3.88 -13.64 -4.09
C GLY A 38 -3.37 -13.80 -5.53
N VAL A 39 -3.02 -12.67 -6.15
CA VAL A 39 -2.54 -12.61 -7.54
C VAL A 39 -1.36 -13.55 -7.80
N TRP A 40 -0.38 -13.60 -6.90
CA TRP A 40 0.81 -14.44 -7.06
C TRP A 40 0.56 -15.90 -6.69
N THR A 41 -0.36 -16.14 -5.74
CA THR A 41 -0.84 -17.49 -5.40
C THR A 41 -1.49 -18.16 -6.61
N LYS A 42 -2.21 -17.38 -7.43
CA LYS A 42 -2.96 -17.89 -8.59
C LYS A 42 -2.20 -17.82 -9.92
N ASN A 43 -1.21 -16.94 -10.06
CA ASN A 43 -0.53 -16.71 -11.34
C ASN A 43 0.98 -16.39 -11.19
N PRO A 44 1.86 -17.39 -11.32
CA PRO A 44 3.32 -17.17 -11.33
C PRO A 44 3.82 -16.28 -12.49
N GLU A 45 3.13 -16.23 -13.63
CA GLU A 45 3.49 -15.32 -14.73
C GLU A 45 3.21 -13.85 -14.37
N ALA A 46 2.31 -13.58 -13.43
CA ALA A 46 2.08 -12.22 -12.92
C ALA A 46 3.30 -11.68 -12.16
N GLU A 47 4.12 -12.55 -11.56
CA GLU A 47 5.38 -12.16 -10.94
C GLU A 47 6.38 -11.65 -11.98
N LYS A 48 6.45 -12.28 -13.16
CA LYS A 48 7.34 -11.83 -14.24
C LYS A 48 7.00 -10.43 -14.74
N VAL A 49 5.71 -10.12 -14.86
CA VAL A 49 5.22 -8.77 -15.23
C VAL A 49 5.61 -7.72 -14.18
N ALA A 50 5.74 -8.14 -12.92
CA ALA A 50 6.15 -7.27 -11.81
C ALA A 50 7.67 -7.21 -11.60
N THR A 51 8.49 -7.95 -12.36
CA THR A 51 9.96 -7.97 -12.25
C THR A 51 10.61 -7.04 -13.27
N LEU A 52 11.49 -6.14 -12.79
CA LEU A 52 12.05 -5.06 -13.60
C LEU A 52 12.85 -5.55 -14.81
N SER A 53 13.73 -6.54 -14.63
CA SER A 53 14.57 -7.05 -15.71
C SER A 53 13.73 -7.60 -16.87
N HIS A 54 12.76 -8.46 -16.57
CA HIS A 54 11.84 -9.00 -17.56
C HIS A 54 11.05 -7.89 -18.29
N TYR A 55 10.62 -6.86 -17.58
CA TYR A 55 9.90 -5.73 -18.16
C TYR A 55 10.76 -4.92 -19.15
N LEU A 56 12.03 -4.65 -18.80
CA LEU A 56 12.93 -3.88 -19.65
C LEU A 56 13.37 -4.68 -20.89
N GLU A 57 13.59 -5.98 -20.75
CA GLU A 57 14.14 -6.83 -21.81
C GLU A 57 13.08 -7.34 -22.80
N ASN A 58 11.82 -7.49 -22.38
CA ASN A 58 10.80 -8.17 -23.20
C ASN A 58 9.59 -7.26 -23.54
N PRO A 59 9.43 -6.84 -24.81
CA PRO A 59 8.27 -6.08 -25.27
C PRO A 59 6.92 -6.79 -25.05
N GLU A 60 6.84 -8.11 -25.18
CA GLU A 60 5.59 -8.87 -24.99
C GLU A 60 5.11 -8.79 -23.54
N ILE A 61 6.05 -8.82 -22.58
CA ILE A 61 5.75 -8.60 -21.16
C ILE A 61 5.20 -7.19 -20.93
N ARG A 62 5.77 -6.18 -21.60
CA ARG A 62 5.24 -4.80 -21.49
C ARG A 62 3.84 -4.68 -22.07
N GLN A 63 3.58 -5.26 -23.25
CA GLN A 63 2.25 -5.28 -23.86
C GLN A 63 1.22 -5.98 -22.97
N LEU A 64 1.58 -7.13 -22.39
CA LEU A 64 0.74 -7.82 -21.43
C LEU A 64 0.45 -6.93 -20.21
N ALA A 65 1.48 -6.28 -19.66
CA ALA A 65 1.33 -5.39 -18.53
C ALA A 65 0.36 -4.23 -18.84
N TRP A 66 0.48 -3.58 -20.00
CA TRP A 66 -0.41 -2.50 -20.41
C TRP A 66 -1.86 -2.97 -20.58
N ARG A 67 -2.06 -4.16 -21.15
CA ARG A 67 -3.39 -4.77 -21.28
C ARG A 67 -4.01 -5.07 -19.91
N THR A 68 -3.27 -5.71 -19.01
CA THR A 68 -3.73 -5.98 -17.65
C THR A 68 -4.04 -4.68 -16.89
N ARG A 69 -3.32 -3.60 -17.16
CA ARG A 69 -3.63 -2.28 -16.57
C ARG A 69 -4.96 -1.71 -17.06
N LEU A 70 -5.31 -1.87 -18.33
CA LEU A 70 -6.61 -1.42 -18.86
C LEU A 70 -7.78 -2.09 -18.13
N GLU A 71 -7.61 -3.36 -17.77
CA GLU A 71 -8.64 -4.22 -17.17
C GLU A 71 -8.58 -4.23 -15.63
N SER A 72 -7.70 -3.44 -15.02
CA SER A 72 -7.48 -3.49 -13.57
C SER A 72 -8.73 -3.05 -12.79
N PRO A 73 -9.18 -3.83 -11.79
CA PRO A 73 -10.29 -3.44 -10.93
C PRO A 73 -10.00 -2.18 -10.09
N ALA A 74 -8.72 -1.81 -9.94
CA ALA A 74 -8.31 -0.61 -9.22
C ALA A 74 -8.81 0.71 -9.85
N TRP A 75 -9.27 0.68 -11.11
CA TRP A 75 -9.89 1.85 -11.74
C TRP A 75 -11.27 2.17 -11.19
N SER A 76 -12.06 1.15 -10.86
CA SER A 76 -13.43 1.29 -10.35
C SER A 76 -13.54 1.05 -8.85
N ALA A 77 -12.48 0.57 -8.21
CA ALA A 77 -12.43 0.38 -6.77
C ALA A 77 -12.66 1.70 -6.04
N ILE A 78 -13.44 1.64 -4.96
CA ILE A 78 -13.69 2.76 -4.06
C ILE A 78 -13.21 2.41 -2.65
N PRO A 79 -12.86 3.40 -1.81
CA PRO A 79 -12.48 3.14 -0.42
C PRO A 79 -13.57 2.37 0.33
N ASN A 80 -13.16 1.36 1.10
CA ASN A 80 -14.04 0.56 1.97
C ASN A 80 -14.07 1.11 3.41
N ASP A 81 -14.73 0.39 4.32
CA ASP A 81 -14.85 0.78 5.73
C ASP A 81 -13.50 0.80 6.46
N GLY A 82 -12.56 -0.09 6.12
CA GLY A 82 -11.20 -0.05 6.65
C GLY A 82 -10.45 1.26 6.29
N HIS A 83 -10.60 1.75 5.06
CA HIS A 83 -10.04 3.05 4.67
C HIS A 83 -10.73 4.22 5.40
N ARG A 84 -12.06 4.18 5.52
CA ARG A 84 -12.84 5.20 6.25
C ARG A 84 -12.48 5.24 7.74
N ALA A 85 -12.25 4.09 8.37
CA ALA A 85 -11.80 4.03 9.76
C ALA A 85 -10.48 4.77 9.99
N ILE A 86 -9.55 4.74 9.02
CA ILE A 86 -8.29 5.50 9.10
C ILE A 86 -8.53 7.00 8.92
N VAL A 87 -9.51 7.40 8.10
CA VAL A 87 -9.94 8.81 8.00
C VAL A 87 -10.45 9.33 9.35
N GLY A 88 -11.11 8.47 10.13
CA GLY A 88 -11.48 8.76 11.52
C GLY A 88 -10.31 9.23 12.39
N LEU A 89 -9.15 8.56 12.28
CA LEU A 89 -7.93 8.96 13.00
C LEU A 89 -7.44 10.34 12.56
N HIS A 90 -7.57 10.66 11.28
CA HIS A 90 -7.23 11.99 10.75
C HIS A 90 -8.18 13.07 11.27
N ALA A 91 -9.49 12.82 11.23
CA ALA A 91 -10.52 13.71 11.74
C ALA A 91 -10.38 13.96 13.25
N ALA A 92 -9.91 12.96 14.00
CA ALA A 92 -9.60 13.06 15.43
C ALA A 92 -8.23 13.71 15.73
N HIS A 93 -7.51 14.21 14.72
CA HIS A 93 -6.16 14.79 14.84
C HIS A 93 -5.11 13.87 15.49
N LYS A 94 -5.26 12.54 15.34
CA LYS A 94 -4.35 11.54 15.89
C LYS A 94 -3.44 10.90 14.83
N LEU A 95 -3.83 10.96 13.55
CA LEU A 95 -3.05 10.41 12.45
C LEU A 95 -1.84 11.30 12.12
N ASP A 96 -0.64 10.74 12.26
CA ASP A 96 0.59 11.37 11.76
C ASP A 96 0.78 11.11 10.27
N VAL A 97 0.81 9.85 9.85
CA VAL A 97 0.94 9.46 8.44
C VAL A 97 0.41 8.05 8.20
N VAL A 98 -0.06 7.79 6.98
CA VAL A 98 -0.24 6.44 6.43
C VAL A 98 0.96 6.11 5.58
N VAL A 99 1.72 5.08 5.95
CA VAL A 99 2.70 4.45 5.06
C VAL A 99 2.02 3.27 4.39
N THR A 100 1.93 3.25 3.07
CA THR A 100 1.23 2.19 2.35
C THR A 100 2.12 1.49 1.33
N GLN A 101 2.10 0.16 1.38
CA GLN A 101 2.69 -0.70 0.35
C GLN A 101 1.78 -0.80 -0.90
N ASN A 102 0.55 -0.30 -0.81
CA ASN A 102 -0.41 -0.36 -1.89
C ASN A 102 -0.11 0.74 -2.90
N ILE A 103 -0.55 0.49 -4.14
CA ILE A 103 -0.36 1.39 -5.28
C ILE A 103 -1.70 1.93 -5.80
N ASP A 104 -2.80 1.59 -5.14
CA ASP A 104 -4.18 1.79 -5.62
C ASP A 104 -4.68 3.24 -5.45
N GLY A 105 -4.10 4.01 -4.54
CA GLY A 105 -4.50 5.39 -4.24
C GLY A 105 -5.78 5.52 -3.42
N LEU A 106 -6.27 4.43 -2.79
CA LEU A 106 -7.55 4.45 -2.06
C LEU A 106 -7.47 5.25 -0.75
N HIS A 107 -6.30 5.38 -0.12
CA HIS A 107 -6.13 6.25 1.05
C HIS A 107 -6.35 7.73 0.71
N GLN A 108 -5.82 8.19 -0.42
CA GLN A 108 -6.04 9.54 -0.89
C GLN A 108 -7.49 9.75 -1.30
N GLN A 109 -8.10 8.78 -1.99
CA GLN A 109 -9.51 8.82 -2.37
C GLN A 109 -10.47 8.78 -1.18
N SER A 110 -10.08 8.19 -0.04
CA SER A 110 -10.92 8.18 1.16
C SER A 110 -10.99 9.54 1.86
N GLY A 111 -10.10 10.47 1.51
CA GLY A 111 -10.03 11.82 2.08
C GLY A 111 -8.81 12.05 2.97
N ILE A 112 -7.86 11.11 3.07
CA ILE A 112 -6.57 11.39 3.70
C ILE A 112 -5.80 12.39 2.82
N PRO A 113 -5.28 13.50 3.39
CA PRO A 113 -4.46 14.44 2.64
C PRO A 113 -3.26 13.78 1.97
N ILE A 114 -2.91 14.22 0.76
CA ILE A 114 -1.83 13.58 -0.03
C ILE A 114 -0.46 13.65 0.68
N ASP A 115 -0.20 14.71 1.45
CA ASP A 115 1.00 14.90 2.26
C ASP A 115 1.03 14.02 3.52
N LYS A 116 -0.08 13.34 3.82
CA LYS A 116 -0.23 12.38 4.92
C LYS A 116 -0.20 10.92 4.44
N VAL A 117 0.14 10.68 3.17
CA VAL A 117 0.30 9.32 2.60
C VAL A 117 1.69 9.16 2.00
N VAL A 118 2.41 8.12 2.42
CA VAL A 118 3.70 7.69 1.86
C VAL A 118 3.48 6.39 1.09
N GLU A 119 3.45 6.47 -0.23
CA GLU A 119 3.34 5.33 -1.15
C GLU A 119 4.72 4.71 -1.41
N VAL A 120 5.15 3.78 -0.55
CA VAL A 120 6.53 3.23 -0.59
C VAL A 120 6.83 2.47 -1.88
N HIS A 121 5.80 1.87 -2.51
CA HIS A 121 5.93 1.15 -3.77
C HIS A 121 5.46 1.96 -4.98
N GLY A 122 5.40 3.30 -4.83
CA GLY A 122 4.92 4.19 -5.87
C GLY A 122 3.42 4.02 -6.11
N THR A 123 2.96 4.38 -7.31
CA THR A 123 1.53 4.49 -7.59
C THR A 123 1.16 3.99 -8.97
N PHE A 124 -0.03 3.39 -9.04
CA PHE A 124 -0.65 2.94 -10.29
C PHE A 124 -1.25 4.10 -11.09
N ARG A 125 -1.41 5.28 -10.48
CA ARG A 125 -2.10 6.43 -11.09
C ARG A 125 -1.26 7.20 -12.12
N PHE A 126 0.04 6.91 -12.20
CA PHE A 126 0.96 7.57 -13.11
C PHE A 126 1.79 6.55 -13.90
N SER A 127 2.20 6.96 -15.09
CA SER A 127 3.27 6.30 -15.87
C SER A 127 4.52 7.15 -15.82
N ILE A 128 5.68 6.51 -15.86
CA ILE A 128 7.00 7.14 -15.82
C ILE A 128 7.91 6.54 -16.90
N CYS A 129 8.67 7.38 -17.58
CA CYS A 129 9.74 6.94 -18.48
C CYS A 129 10.93 6.41 -17.68
N TRP A 130 11.41 5.23 -18.03
CA TRP A 130 12.58 4.63 -17.41
C TRP A 130 13.84 5.47 -17.65
N ASP A 131 13.99 6.06 -18.84
CA ASP A 131 15.19 6.79 -19.24
C ASP A 131 15.19 8.24 -18.74
N CYS A 132 14.24 9.05 -19.22
CA CYS A 132 14.22 10.49 -18.95
C CYS A 132 13.40 10.92 -17.73
N LYS A 133 12.73 9.97 -17.06
CA LYS A 133 11.87 10.20 -15.90
C LYS A 133 10.65 11.10 -16.14
N ASP A 134 10.32 11.39 -17.40
CA ASP A 134 9.05 12.06 -17.75
C ASP A 134 7.87 11.28 -17.18
N ARG A 135 7.04 11.95 -16.39
CA ARG A 135 5.96 11.36 -15.59
C ARG A 135 4.64 11.98 -15.99
N ARG A 136 3.67 11.13 -16.32
CA ARG A 136 2.34 11.54 -16.82
C ARG A 136 1.25 10.74 -16.14
N GLU A 137 0.04 11.31 -16.10
CA GLU A 137 -1.13 10.57 -15.64
C GLU A 137 -1.30 9.28 -16.47
N MET A 138 -1.56 8.18 -15.77
CA MET A 138 -1.65 6.86 -16.38
C MET A 138 -2.67 6.82 -17.52
N GLN A 139 -3.78 7.55 -17.38
CA GLN A 139 -4.86 7.60 -18.37
C GLN A 139 -4.36 8.04 -19.75
N SER A 140 -3.45 9.02 -19.82
CA SER A 140 -2.87 9.49 -21.09
C SER A 140 -2.10 8.40 -21.85
N THR A 141 -1.41 7.53 -21.11
CA THR A 141 -0.71 6.37 -21.69
C THR A 141 -1.69 5.27 -22.07
N LEU A 142 -2.70 5.00 -21.23
CA LEU A 142 -3.73 4.01 -21.53
C LEU A 142 -4.59 4.37 -22.75
N ASP A 143 -4.85 5.66 -23.00
CA ASP A 143 -5.57 6.11 -24.20
C ASP A 143 -4.80 5.74 -25.49
N ARG A 144 -3.47 5.78 -25.47
CA ARG A 144 -2.63 5.31 -26.58
C ARG A 144 -2.74 3.80 -26.77
N VAL A 145 -2.75 3.03 -25.67
CA VAL A 145 -2.97 1.58 -25.73
C VAL A 145 -4.32 1.26 -26.36
N ARG A 146 -5.39 1.97 -25.96
CA ARG A 146 -6.73 1.82 -26.57
C ARG A 146 -6.75 2.22 -28.05
N ALA A 147 -5.91 3.17 -28.45
CA ALA A 147 -5.76 3.59 -29.84
C ALA A 147 -4.89 2.64 -30.70
N GLY A 148 -4.41 1.53 -30.14
CA GLY A 148 -3.67 0.50 -30.88
C GLY A 148 -2.15 0.58 -30.77
N ASP A 149 -1.61 1.34 -29.81
CA ASP A 149 -0.18 1.35 -29.44
C ASP A 149 0.06 0.42 -28.24
N PRO A 150 0.32 -0.89 -28.43
CA PRO A 150 0.30 -1.87 -27.34
C PRO A 150 1.49 -1.75 -26.37
N ASP A 151 2.57 -1.07 -26.76
CA ASP A 151 3.73 -0.78 -25.91
C ASP A 151 4.19 0.68 -26.10
N PRO A 152 3.46 1.65 -25.50
CA PRO A 152 3.69 3.05 -25.76
C PRO A 152 5.09 3.52 -25.35
N SER A 153 5.83 4.12 -26.29
CA SER A 153 7.12 4.78 -26.00
C SER A 153 6.94 6.15 -25.35
N CYS A 154 7.97 6.64 -24.66
CA CYS A 154 7.97 7.98 -24.07
C CYS A 154 7.86 9.05 -25.16
N GLN A 155 6.92 9.98 -25.00
CA GLN A 155 6.70 11.07 -25.98
C GLN A 155 7.83 12.12 -25.97
N LEU A 156 8.70 12.13 -24.96
CA LEU A 156 9.82 13.06 -24.85
C LEU A 156 11.13 12.49 -25.41
N CYS A 157 11.47 11.24 -25.11
CA CYS A 157 12.76 10.64 -25.50
C CYS A 157 12.67 9.33 -26.29
N GLY A 158 11.47 8.79 -26.53
CA GLY A 158 11.27 7.48 -27.17
C GLY A 158 11.60 6.27 -26.27
N GLY A 159 12.02 6.49 -25.03
CA GLY A 159 12.38 5.46 -24.07
C GLY A 159 11.20 4.61 -23.56
N ILE A 160 11.50 3.60 -22.75
CA ILE A 160 10.48 2.68 -22.22
C ILE A 160 9.61 3.41 -21.19
N LEU A 161 8.28 3.33 -21.34
CA LEU A 161 7.34 3.72 -20.30
C LEU A 161 7.02 2.52 -19.40
N LYS A 162 6.80 2.78 -18.12
CA LYS A 162 6.26 1.82 -17.16
C LYS A 162 5.26 2.53 -16.23
N SER A 163 4.48 1.78 -15.45
CA SER A 163 3.72 2.36 -14.34
C SER A 163 4.67 2.97 -13.30
N ASP A 164 4.29 4.03 -12.61
CA ASP A 164 5.10 4.62 -11.55
C ASP A 164 5.08 3.83 -10.24
N THR A 165 5.01 2.51 -10.35
CA THR A 165 5.11 1.53 -9.27
C THR A 165 6.54 1.03 -9.16
N ILE A 166 6.92 0.50 -8.01
CA ILE A 166 8.21 -0.18 -7.84
C ILE A 166 8.07 -1.66 -8.21
N SER A 167 8.88 -2.12 -9.14
CA SER A 167 8.96 -3.53 -9.55
C SER A 167 9.94 -4.32 -8.67
N PHE A 168 9.82 -5.65 -8.65
CA PHE A 168 10.85 -6.51 -8.07
C PHE A 168 12.20 -6.28 -8.75
N GLY A 169 13.26 -6.18 -7.95
CA GLY A 169 14.61 -5.84 -8.40
C GLY A 169 14.83 -4.34 -8.64
N GLN A 170 13.81 -3.50 -8.52
CA GLN A 170 13.95 -2.04 -8.56
C GLN A 170 14.20 -1.47 -7.16
N ALA A 171 15.12 -0.52 -7.04
CA ALA A 171 15.28 0.25 -5.81
C ALA A 171 14.04 1.12 -5.52
N LEU A 172 13.71 1.27 -4.24
CA LEU A 172 12.73 2.25 -3.78
C LEU A 172 13.18 3.67 -4.15
N ALA A 173 12.25 4.61 -4.17
CA ALA A 173 12.58 6.02 -4.36
C ALA A 173 13.59 6.49 -3.29
N PRO A 174 14.58 7.33 -3.64
CA PRO A 174 15.58 7.80 -2.68
C PRO A 174 14.92 8.43 -1.44
N GLY A 175 15.37 8.03 -0.25
CA GLY A 175 14.91 8.57 1.03
C GLY A 175 13.51 8.12 1.49
N ILE A 176 12.69 7.48 0.65
CA ILE A 176 11.31 7.11 1.04
C ILE A 176 11.28 6.07 2.16
N LEU A 177 12.23 5.13 2.15
CA LEU A 177 12.37 4.15 3.20
C LEU A 177 12.82 4.80 4.50
N ASP A 178 13.85 5.67 4.45
CA ASP A 178 14.34 6.38 5.62
C ASP A 178 13.25 7.24 6.26
N GLN A 179 12.44 7.89 5.43
CA GLN A 179 11.26 8.63 5.86
C GLN A 179 10.24 7.71 6.57
N ALA A 180 9.87 6.58 5.96
CA ALA A 180 8.93 5.62 6.54
C ALA A 180 9.43 5.05 7.89
N LEU A 181 10.71 4.69 7.97
CA LEU A 181 11.33 4.19 9.21
C LEU A 181 11.39 5.29 10.28
N SER A 182 11.69 6.53 9.89
CA SER A 182 11.68 7.68 10.80
C SER A 182 10.31 7.90 11.43
N TYR A 183 9.22 7.81 10.65
CA TYR A 183 7.86 7.88 11.21
C TYR A 183 7.61 6.77 12.23
N ALA A 184 7.98 5.54 11.91
CA ALA A 184 7.80 4.39 12.82
C ALA A 184 8.59 4.53 14.13
N GLU A 185 9.79 5.13 14.09
CA GLU A 185 10.65 5.32 15.26
C GLU A 185 10.19 6.47 16.18
N ASN A 186 9.48 7.45 15.61
CA ASN A 186 9.12 8.69 16.30
C ASN A 186 7.63 8.79 16.63
N CYS A 187 6.81 7.77 16.35
CA CYS A 187 5.40 7.76 16.71
C CYS A 187 5.17 7.20 18.13
N GLU A 188 3.94 7.34 18.63
CA GLU A 188 3.53 6.77 19.92
C GLU A 188 2.89 5.39 19.76
N LEU A 189 2.29 5.16 18.59
CA LEU A 189 1.65 3.92 18.19
C LEU A 189 1.85 3.69 16.69
N LEU A 190 2.40 2.52 16.34
CA LEU A 190 2.40 1.98 14.99
C LEU A 190 1.30 0.92 14.88
N ILE A 191 0.41 1.07 13.90
CA ILE A 191 -0.62 0.07 13.59
C ILE A 191 -0.34 -0.49 12.20
N ALA A 192 0.01 -1.77 12.11
CA ALA A 192 0.11 -2.47 10.84
C ALA A 192 -1.24 -3.10 10.49
N VAL A 193 -1.76 -2.81 9.29
CA VAL A 193 -3.11 -3.19 8.86
C VAL A 193 -3.06 -3.89 7.50
N GLY A 194 -3.63 -5.09 7.41
CA GLY A 194 -3.79 -5.77 6.12
C GLY A 194 -2.47 -6.11 5.42
N THR A 195 -1.43 -6.44 6.18
CA THR A 195 -0.09 -6.75 5.65
C THR A 195 0.44 -8.03 6.28
N THR A 196 1.01 -8.91 5.47
CA THR A 196 1.67 -10.15 5.93
C THR A 196 3.00 -9.87 6.63
N LEU A 197 3.53 -8.64 6.49
CA LEU A 197 4.83 -8.20 6.99
C LEU A 197 6.02 -9.06 6.50
N SER A 198 5.85 -9.79 5.41
CA SER A 198 6.90 -10.66 4.84
C SER A 198 7.77 -9.96 3.80
N VAL A 199 7.33 -8.83 3.23
CA VAL A 199 8.05 -8.12 2.17
C VAL A 199 8.86 -6.97 2.77
N GLY A 200 10.18 -7.12 2.72
CA GLY A 200 11.12 -6.05 3.01
C GLY A 200 11.30 -5.10 1.82
N PRO A 201 11.85 -3.89 2.06
CA PRO A 201 12.42 -3.45 3.33
C PRO A 201 11.41 -2.73 4.27
N VAL A 202 10.20 -2.46 3.82
CA VAL A 202 9.20 -1.65 4.55
C VAL A 202 8.67 -2.34 5.80
N ASN A 203 8.63 -3.68 5.81
CA ASN A 203 8.31 -4.43 7.02
C ASN A 203 9.26 -4.12 8.22
N ASN A 204 10.43 -3.52 7.99
CA ASN A 204 11.33 -3.08 9.06
C ASN A 204 10.76 -1.95 9.93
N MET A 205 9.68 -1.27 9.52
CA MET A 205 9.00 -0.31 10.38
C MET A 205 8.61 -0.92 11.73
N VAL A 206 8.15 -2.19 11.73
CA VAL A 206 7.72 -2.92 12.94
C VAL A 206 8.88 -3.13 13.93
N PRO A 207 10.01 -3.78 13.57
CA PRO A 207 11.14 -3.90 14.48
C PRO A 207 11.77 -2.57 14.88
N ARG A 208 11.78 -1.57 14.00
CA ARG A 208 12.35 -0.26 14.31
C ARG A 208 11.51 0.47 15.36
N ALA A 209 10.19 0.46 15.22
CA ALA A 209 9.25 0.95 16.24
C ALA A 209 9.44 0.21 17.57
N GLN A 210 9.44 -1.14 17.53
CA GLN A 210 9.62 -1.97 18.72
C GLN A 210 10.94 -1.66 19.45
N ALA A 211 12.06 -1.52 18.72
CA ALA A 211 13.36 -1.20 19.29
C ALA A 211 13.44 0.18 19.95
N ARG A 212 12.52 1.09 19.61
CA ARG A 212 12.36 2.41 20.23
C ARG A 212 11.37 2.42 21.39
N GLY A 213 10.76 1.28 21.72
CA GLY A 213 9.72 1.18 22.75
C GLY A 213 8.36 1.74 22.31
N VAL A 214 8.15 1.95 21.01
CA VAL A 214 6.86 2.36 20.45
C VAL A 214 5.86 1.23 20.61
N LYS A 215 4.59 1.56 20.89
CA LYS A 215 3.51 0.57 20.92
C LYS A 215 3.28 0.06 19.49
N VAL A 216 3.26 -1.26 19.31
CA VAL A 216 3.02 -1.88 18.00
C VAL A 216 1.76 -2.74 18.07
N ALA A 217 0.81 -2.42 17.20
CA ALA A 217 -0.41 -3.20 16.98
C ALA A 217 -0.43 -3.78 15.56
N ILE A 218 -0.96 -5.00 15.42
CA ILE A 218 -1.19 -5.65 14.13
C ILE A 218 -2.68 -6.00 14.01
N ILE A 219 -3.30 -5.59 12.92
CA ILE A 219 -4.68 -5.93 12.55
C ILE A 219 -4.63 -6.58 11.17
N ASN A 220 -4.91 -7.87 11.08
CA ASN A 220 -4.76 -8.59 9.82
C ASN A 220 -5.79 -9.72 9.65
N GLY A 221 -6.07 -10.11 8.41
CA GLY A 221 -6.97 -11.23 8.12
C GLY A 221 -6.44 -12.58 8.59
N GLU A 222 -5.11 -12.74 8.59
CA GLU A 222 -4.41 -13.97 8.97
C GLU A 222 -3.19 -13.63 9.86
N PRO A 223 -2.63 -14.60 10.61
CA PRO A 223 -1.38 -14.40 11.36
C PRO A 223 -0.24 -13.88 10.48
N THR A 224 0.64 -13.05 11.05
CA THR A 224 1.79 -12.47 10.32
C THR A 224 3.12 -13.06 10.76
N SER A 225 4.18 -12.81 9.98
CA SER A 225 5.54 -13.20 10.37
C SER A 225 6.15 -12.36 11.50
N MET A 226 5.41 -11.39 12.05
CA MET A 226 5.89 -10.46 13.08
C MET A 226 4.90 -10.30 14.25
N ASP A 227 3.97 -11.25 14.43
CA ASP A 227 3.01 -11.21 15.54
C ASP A 227 3.70 -11.18 16.92
N ASP A 228 4.86 -11.85 17.03
CA ASP A 228 5.72 -11.87 18.22
C ASP A 228 6.38 -10.51 18.54
N ARG A 229 6.38 -9.58 17.58
CA ARG A 229 6.93 -8.23 17.73
C ARG A 229 5.90 -7.18 18.11
N ALA A 230 4.62 -7.52 18.05
CA ALA A 230 3.53 -6.64 18.44
C ALA A 230 3.12 -6.90 19.89
N GLY A 231 2.81 -5.82 20.62
CA GLY A 231 2.22 -5.97 21.94
C GLY A 231 0.69 -6.19 21.89
N ALA A 232 0.08 -6.05 20.71
CA ALA A 232 -1.32 -6.37 20.46
C ALA A 232 -1.51 -6.86 19.01
N VAL A 233 -2.13 -8.03 18.85
CA VAL A 233 -2.53 -8.61 17.55
C VAL A 233 -4.03 -8.92 17.51
N ALA A 234 -4.72 -8.45 16.48
CA ALA A 234 -6.11 -8.77 16.19
C ALA A 234 -6.19 -9.45 14.81
N VAL A 235 -6.72 -10.66 14.79
CA VAL A 235 -6.88 -11.47 13.57
C VAL A 235 -8.36 -11.66 13.28
N GLY A 236 -8.81 -11.34 12.07
CA GLY A 236 -10.21 -11.38 11.66
C GLY A 236 -10.48 -10.46 10.48
N ASP A 237 -11.77 -10.24 10.17
CA ASP A 237 -12.17 -9.30 9.12
C ASP A 237 -11.63 -7.89 9.43
N ILE A 238 -10.85 -7.32 8.50
CA ILE A 238 -10.08 -6.10 8.76
C ILE A 238 -11.02 -4.90 8.92
N SER A 239 -12.07 -4.80 8.09
CA SER A 239 -13.03 -3.71 8.15
C SER A 239 -13.85 -3.76 9.43
N GLU A 240 -14.36 -4.93 9.81
CA GLU A 240 -15.13 -5.12 11.06
C GLU A 240 -14.26 -4.85 12.31
N LEU A 241 -13.02 -5.34 12.31
CA LEU A 241 -12.09 -5.11 13.42
C LEU A 241 -11.75 -3.63 13.55
N LEU A 242 -11.44 -2.94 12.45
CA LEU A 242 -11.16 -1.51 12.47
C LEU A 242 -12.37 -0.72 12.96
N ALA A 243 -13.58 -1.01 12.45
CA ALA A 243 -14.80 -0.34 12.88
C ALA A 243 -15.02 -0.49 14.40
N THR A 244 -14.88 -1.71 14.91
CA THR A 244 -15.02 -2.02 16.35
C THR A 244 -13.96 -1.28 17.17
N ILE A 245 -12.70 -1.37 16.77
CA ILE A 245 -11.57 -0.75 17.47
C ILE A 245 -11.69 0.79 17.50
N MET A 246 -12.04 1.40 16.37
CA MET A 246 -12.23 2.85 16.28
C MET A 246 -13.40 3.33 17.13
N SER A 247 -14.54 2.63 17.06
CA SER A 247 -15.73 2.92 17.88
C SER A 247 -15.39 2.87 19.38
N ASP A 248 -14.75 1.78 19.84
CA ASP A 248 -14.34 1.64 21.23
C ASP A 248 -13.35 2.73 21.64
N ALA A 249 -12.47 3.15 20.73
CA ALA A 249 -11.50 4.21 20.96
C ALA A 249 -12.11 5.64 20.94
N GLY A 250 -13.41 5.78 20.62
CA GLY A 250 -14.07 7.08 20.49
C GLY A 250 -13.64 7.85 19.23
N ILE A 251 -13.19 7.15 18.19
CA ILE A 251 -12.79 7.72 16.90
C ILE A 251 -14.02 7.75 15.98
N PRO A 252 -14.31 8.88 15.30
CA PRO A 252 -15.42 8.96 14.36
C PRO A 252 -15.19 8.02 13.17
N THR A 253 -16.21 7.27 12.75
CA THR A 253 -16.19 6.35 11.60
C THR A 253 -17.20 6.78 10.56
#